data_AF-A0A9Q0UJL9-F1
#
_entry.id   AF-A0A9Q0UJL9-F1
#
_cell.length_a   1.000
_cell.length_b   1.000
_cell.length_c   1.000
_cell.angle_alpha   90.00
_cell.angle_beta   90.00
_cell.angle_gamma   90.00
#
_symmetry.space_group_name_H-M   'P 1'
#
loop_
_entity.id
_entity.type
_entity.pdbx_description
1 polymer ?
#
loop_
_entity_poly.entity_id
_entity_poly.type
_entity_poly.pdbx_seq_one_letter_code
_entity_poly.pdbx_strand_id
1 'polypeptide(L)'
;MPLDELLGKTAEQIAFEGIASAIIQGRDREGASSSAARTIAAVKTMATATSTGRKERISTGIWNVNESPLTAEEILAFSLQKIEAMTIEALKIQSEMAEEEAPFDVSPLAGNASTDSGKDQNHPLASTISLEDWIKNYSVASPGNPATITIAVVVQLRDPIRRYEAVGGPVVALVHATQADIEEDNYDEEKKFKVTSLHMGGMKARSGRKRNTWDSERQRLTAMHWLVEYGHGKTGKKGRHVLSKRQDLLWSISSRIMADMWLKPMRNPDVKFTE
;
A
#
# COMPACT_ATOMS: atom_id res chain seq x y z
N MET A 1 -18.68 7.06 -10.58
CA MET A 1 -19.49 6.07 -9.87
C MET A 1 -19.99 6.70 -8.57
N PRO A 2 -21.31 6.85 -8.37
CA PRO A 2 -21.90 7.29 -7.10
C PRO A 2 -21.50 6.36 -5.95
N LEU A 3 -21.34 6.89 -4.74
CA LEU A 3 -20.89 6.12 -3.56
C LEU A 3 -21.85 4.98 -3.19
N ASP A 4 -23.14 5.13 -3.47
CA ASP A 4 -24.17 4.15 -3.16
C ASP A 4 -24.05 2.87 -4.00
N GLU A 5 -23.44 2.96 -5.20
CA GLU A 5 -23.22 1.79 -6.08
C GLU A 5 -22.08 0.89 -5.62
N LEU A 6 -21.22 1.37 -4.72
CA LEU A 6 -20.10 0.59 -4.22
C LEU A 6 -20.55 -0.38 -3.09
N LEU A 7 -21.66 -0.06 -2.40
CA LEU A 7 -22.08 -0.72 -1.15
C LEU A 7 -22.21 -2.24 -1.30
N GLY A 8 -21.56 -2.97 -0.40
CA GLY A 8 -21.62 -4.44 -0.36
C GLY A 8 -20.80 -5.15 -1.43
N LYS A 9 -20.07 -4.40 -2.27
CA LYS A 9 -19.20 -4.96 -3.31
C LYS A 9 -17.76 -5.08 -2.83
N THR A 10 -17.10 -6.18 -3.20
CA THR A 10 -15.66 -6.32 -3.00
C THR A 10 -14.92 -5.37 -3.94
N ALA A 11 -13.67 -5.03 -3.63
CA ALA A 11 -12.81 -4.25 -4.52
C ALA A 11 -12.72 -4.88 -5.94
N GLU A 12 -12.77 -6.22 -6.01
CA GLU A 12 -12.82 -6.97 -7.26
C GLU A 12 -14.13 -6.70 -8.03
N GLN A 13 -15.29 -6.76 -7.38
CA GLN A 13 -16.58 -6.48 -8.01
C GLN A 13 -16.67 -5.03 -8.51
N ILE A 14 -16.15 -4.07 -7.73
CA ILE A 14 -16.08 -2.66 -8.13
C ILE A 14 -15.18 -2.51 -9.37
N ALA A 15 -14.03 -3.19 -9.40
CA ALA A 15 -13.16 -3.21 -10.57
C ALA A 15 -13.88 -3.79 -11.79
N PHE A 16 -14.57 -4.93 -11.66
CA PHE A 16 -15.32 -5.57 -12.74
C PHE A 16 -16.50 -4.72 -13.26
N GLU A 17 -17.22 -4.03 -12.38
CA GLU A 17 -18.29 -3.12 -12.81
C GLU A 17 -17.74 -1.85 -13.47
N GLY A 18 -16.60 -1.35 -13.01
CA GLY A 18 -15.85 -0.31 -13.70
C GLY A 18 -15.49 -0.73 -15.13
N ILE A 19 -15.04 -1.99 -15.33
CA ILE A 19 -14.79 -2.57 -16.65
C ILE A 19 -16.07 -2.60 -17.50
N ALA A 20 -17.17 -3.12 -16.95
CA ALA A 20 -18.44 -3.20 -17.67
C ALA A 20 -18.96 -1.81 -18.07
N SER A 21 -18.85 -0.82 -17.17
CA SER A 21 -19.23 0.57 -17.44
C SER A 21 -18.35 1.19 -18.52
N ALA A 22 -17.04 0.92 -18.52
CA ALA A 22 -16.12 1.39 -19.55
C ALA A 22 -16.41 0.74 -20.92
N ILE A 23 -16.76 -0.55 -20.94
CA ILE A 23 -17.16 -1.28 -22.16
C ILE A 23 -18.46 -0.70 -22.74
N ILE A 24 -19.45 -0.44 -21.89
CA ILE A 24 -20.76 0.08 -22.32
C ILE A 24 -20.62 1.52 -22.82
N GLN A 25 -19.94 2.41 -22.08
CA GLN A 25 -19.71 3.79 -22.53
C GLN A 25 -18.81 3.88 -23.77
N GLY A 26 -17.86 2.95 -23.95
CA GLY A 26 -17.01 2.88 -25.14
C GLY A 26 -17.72 2.41 -26.40
N ARG A 27 -18.93 1.84 -26.30
CA ARG A 27 -19.69 1.29 -27.44
C ARG A 27 -20.44 2.36 -28.25
N ASP A 28 -20.62 3.56 -27.71
CA ASP A 28 -21.36 4.65 -28.37
C ASP A 28 -20.49 5.53 -29.30
N ARG A 29 -19.18 5.25 -29.42
CA ARG A 29 -18.30 5.93 -30.38
C ARG A 29 -17.48 4.91 -31.17
N GLU A 30 -18.03 4.54 -32.33
CA GLU A 30 -17.36 4.18 -33.58
C GLU A 30 -15.91 3.65 -33.46
N GLY A 31 -15.75 2.33 -33.57
CA GLY A 31 -14.47 1.64 -33.73
C GLY A 31 -13.76 1.34 -32.41
N ALA A 32 -13.48 0.06 -32.16
CA ALA A 32 -12.66 -0.35 -31.02
C ALA A 32 -11.26 0.28 -31.14
N SER A 33 -11.00 1.36 -30.38
CA SER A 33 -9.66 1.91 -30.30
C SER A 33 -8.75 0.88 -29.63
N SER A 34 -7.55 0.70 -30.18
CA SER A 34 -6.54 -0.21 -29.63
C SER A 34 -6.21 0.09 -28.16
N SER A 35 -6.43 1.33 -27.71
CA SER A 35 -6.27 1.75 -26.31
C SER A 35 -7.31 1.15 -25.38
N ALA A 36 -8.61 1.15 -25.74
CA ALA A 36 -9.67 0.61 -24.89
C ALA A 36 -9.50 -0.91 -24.69
N ALA A 37 -9.14 -1.63 -25.76
CA ALA A 37 -8.86 -3.07 -25.69
C ALA A 37 -7.65 -3.38 -24.80
N ARG A 38 -6.57 -2.58 -24.87
CA ARG A 38 -5.41 -2.71 -23.97
C ARG A 38 -5.78 -2.46 -22.52
N THR A 39 -6.55 -1.41 -22.23
CA THR A 39 -7.01 -1.13 -20.86
C THR A 39 -7.84 -2.29 -20.32
N ILE A 40 -8.75 -2.87 -21.10
CA ILE A 40 -9.56 -4.02 -20.67
C ILE A 40 -8.67 -5.24 -20.40
N ALA A 41 -7.69 -5.51 -21.25
CA ALA A 41 -6.75 -6.60 -21.06
C ALA A 41 -5.94 -6.41 -19.76
N ALA A 42 -5.38 -5.22 -19.55
CA ALA A 42 -4.64 -4.87 -18.34
C ALA A 42 -5.49 -5.05 -17.07
N VAL A 43 -6.75 -4.58 -17.07
CA VAL A 43 -7.62 -4.74 -15.90
C VAL A 43 -7.99 -6.19 -15.66
N LYS A 44 -8.23 -7.00 -16.72
CA LYS A 44 -8.48 -8.44 -16.57
C LYS A 44 -7.28 -9.16 -15.96
N THR A 45 -6.07 -8.81 -16.41
CA THR A 45 -4.82 -9.32 -15.84
C THR A 45 -4.68 -8.92 -14.39
N MET A 46 -4.89 -7.65 -14.04
CA MET A 46 -4.88 -7.17 -12.66
C MET A 46 -5.91 -7.89 -11.78
N ALA A 47 -7.15 -8.08 -12.25
CA ALA A 47 -8.19 -8.80 -11.50
C ALA A 47 -7.86 -10.28 -11.26
N THR A 48 -7.15 -10.88 -12.20
CA THR A 48 -6.65 -12.25 -12.05
C THR A 48 -5.50 -12.26 -11.04
N ALA A 49 -4.53 -11.36 -11.17
CA ALA A 49 -3.41 -11.24 -10.25
C ALA A 49 -3.85 -10.95 -8.80
N THR A 50 -4.86 -10.09 -8.61
CA THR A 50 -5.42 -9.81 -7.29
C THR A 50 -6.12 -11.02 -6.68
N SER A 51 -6.82 -11.85 -7.45
CA SER A 51 -7.60 -12.98 -6.92
C SER A 51 -6.82 -14.29 -6.81
N THR A 52 -5.67 -14.39 -7.49
CA THR A 52 -4.85 -15.61 -7.57
C THR A 52 -4.37 -16.07 -6.21
N GLY A 53 -4.66 -17.32 -5.84
CA GLY A 53 -4.26 -17.90 -4.56
C GLY A 53 -5.12 -17.48 -3.36
N ARG A 54 -6.17 -16.66 -3.53
CA ARG A 54 -7.04 -16.23 -2.40
C ARG A 54 -7.74 -17.42 -1.76
N LYS A 55 -8.29 -18.32 -2.57
CA LYS A 55 -8.98 -19.52 -2.10
C LYS A 55 -8.05 -20.44 -1.30
N GLU A 56 -6.85 -20.66 -1.83
CA GLU A 56 -5.82 -21.45 -1.16
C GLU A 56 -5.44 -20.81 0.18
N ARG A 57 -5.17 -19.50 0.19
CA ARG A 57 -4.86 -18.73 1.41
C ARG A 57 -5.96 -18.80 2.47
N ILE A 58 -7.22 -18.69 2.06
CA ILE A 58 -8.36 -18.85 2.98
C ILE A 58 -8.40 -20.26 3.57
N SER A 59 -8.04 -21.29 2.77
CA SER A 59 -8.08 -22.68 3.21
C SER A 59 -6.88 -23.13 4.05
N THR A 60 -5.68 -22.66 3.75
CA THR A 60 -4.42 -23.12 4.37
C THR A 60 -3.87 -22.12 5.39
N GLY A 61 -4.25 -20.84 5.30
CA GLY A 61 -3.63 -19.75 6.06
C GLY A 61 -2.20 -19.41 5.61
N ILE A 62 -1.69 -20.08 4.57
CA ILE A 62 -0.33 -19.94 4.08
C ILE A 62 -0.34 -18.98 2.89
N TRP A 63 0.51 -17.95 2.95
CA TRP A 63 0.62 -16.98 1.88
C TRP A 63 1.71 -17.35 0.88
N ASN A 64 1.38 -18.26 -0.03
CA ASN A 64 2.24 -18.62 -1.16
C ASN A 64 2.24 -17.53 -2.23
N VAL A 65 3.42 -17.23 -2.75
CA VAL A 65 3.69 -16.31 -3.85
C VAL A 65 3.93 -17.15 -5.10
N ASN A 66 3.28 -16.79 -6.20
CA ASN A 66 3.61 -17.39 -7.49
C ASN A 66 5.02 -16.93 -7.91
N GLU A 67 5.88 -17.86 -8.32
CA GLU A 67 7.24 -17.56 -8.79
C GLU A 67 7.27 -16.82 -10.14
N SER A 68 6.12 -16.77 -10.84
CA SER A 68 6.00 -16.09 -12.12
C SER A 68 6.43 -14.62 -12.01
N PRO A 69 7.44 -14.20 -12.78
CA PRO A 69 7.83 -12.80 -12.86
C PRO A 69 6.66 -11.91 -13.31
N LEU A 70 6.54 -10.73 -12.71
CA LEU A 70 5.42 -9.79 -12.89
C LEU A 70 5.84 -8.60 -13.76
N THR A 71 4.93 -8.05 -14.56
CA THR A 71 5.16 -6.73 -15.17
C THR A 71 5.00 -5.62 -14.14
N ALA A 72 5.44 -4.39 -14.46
CA ALA A 72 5.33 -3.25 -13.55
C ALA A 72 3.87 -2.95 -13.12
N GLU A 73 2.90 -3.16 -14.02
CA GLU A 73 1.47 -2.96 -13.77
C GLU A 73 0.89 -4.01 -12.80
N GLU A 74 1.45 -5.22 -12.81
CA GLU A 74 0.97 -6.34 -11.99
C GLU A 74 1.44 -6.27 -10.54
N ILE A 75 2.52 -5.54 -10.24
CA ILE A 75 3.13 -5.46 -8.90
C ILE A 75 2.12 -5.02 -7.84
N LEU A 76 1.35 -3.96 -8.13
CA LEU A 76 0.36 -3.44 -7.17
C LEU A 76 -0.80 -4.42 -6.99
N ALA A 77 -1.31 -4.99 -8.09
CA ALA A 77 -2.38 -5.98 -8.08
C ALA A 77 -1.99 -7.21 -7.24
N PHE A 78 -0.78 -7.73 -7.46
CA PHE A 78 -0.21 -8.83 -6.69
C PHE A 78 -0.12 -8.49 -5.18
N SER A 79 0.29 -7.26 -4.85
CA SER A 79 0.52 -6.85 -3.46
C SER A 79 -0.75 -6.44 -2.71
N LEU A 80 -1.86 -6.22 -3.42
CA LEU A 80 -3.08 -5.60 -2.88
C LEU A 80 -3.66 -6.35 -1.69
N GLN A 81 -3.67 -7.68 -1.73
CA GLN A 81 -4.23 -8.46 -0.64
C GLN A 81 -3.31 -8.50 0.59
N LYS A 82 -1.98 -8.43 0.38
CA LYS A 82 -1.05 -8.28 1.51
C LYS A 82 -1.18 -6.90 2.13
N ILE A 83 -1.41 -5.88 1.30
CA ILE A 83 -1.78 -4.52 1.74
C ILE A 83 -3.07 -4.57 2.58
N GLU A 84 -4.12 -5.27 2.12
CA GLU A 84 -5.39 -5.45 2.87
C GLU A 84 -5.13 -6.02 4.27
N ALA A 85 -4.38 -7.12 4.37
CA ALA A 85 -4.03 -7.74 5.65
C ALA A 85 -3.18 -6.84 6.55
N MET A 86 -2.13 -6.21 6.00
CA MET A 86 -1.27 -5.29 6.75
C MET A 86 -2.00 -4.01 7.17
N THR A 87 -3.02 -3.57 6.43
CA THR A 87 -3.85 -2.41 6.80
C THR A 87 -4.58 -2.65 8.12
N ILE A 88 -5.00 -3.89 8.40
CA ILE A 88 -5.64 -4.23 9.69
C ILE A 88 -4.63 -4.12 10.84
N GLU A 89 -3.39 -4.59 10.66
CA GLU A 89 -2.34 -4.43 11.67
C GLU A 89 -1.94 -2.96 11.88
N ALA A 90 -1.85 -2.20 10.79
CA ALA A 90 -1.65 -0.76 10.84
C ALA A 90 -2.78 -0.05 11.61
N LEU A 91 -4.04 -0.47 11.42
CA LEU A 91 -5.18 0.07 12.15
C LEU A 91 -5.09 -0.18 13.65
N LYS A 92 -4.62 -1.37 14.07
CA LYS A 92 -4.38 -1.68 15.49
C LYS A 92 -3.31 -0.77 16.09
N ILE A 93 -2.26 -0.42 15.34
CA ILE A 93 -1.24 0.54 15.80
C ILE A 93 -1.86 1.93 15.98
N GLN A 94 -2.65 2.40 15.01
CA GLN A 94 -3.34 3.69 15.08
C GLN A 94 -4.31 3.77 16.27
N SER A 95 -5.02 2.68 16.57
CA SER A 95 -5.98 2.60 17.67
C SER A 95 -5.37 2.27 19.03
N GLU A 96 -4.04 2.15 19.14
CA GLU A 96 -3.35 1.73 20.38
C GLU A 96 -3.80 0.33 20.87
N MET A 97 -4.14 -0.56 19.93
CA MET A 97 -4.57 -1.95 20.16
C MET A 97 -3.62 -2.99 19.55
N ALA A 98 -2.42 -2.58 19.14
CA ALA A 98 -1.41 -3.49 18.61
C ALA A 98 -0.94 -4.47 19.69
N GLU A 99 -0.78 -5.74 19.33
CA GLU A 99 -0.24 -6.76 20.25
C GLU A 99 1.29 -6.61 20.42
N GLU A 100 1.97 -6.11 19.39
CA GLU A 100 3.42 -5.90 19.36
C GLU A 100 3.76 -4.41 19.42
N GLU A 101 4.59 -4.02 20.39
CA GLU A 101 5.15 -2.67 20.48
C GLU A 101 6.36 -2.50 19.55
N ALA A 102 6.75 -1.24 19.30
CA ALA A 102 7.99 -0.96 18.58
C ALA A 102 9.19 -1.51 19.36
N PRO A 103 10.15 -2.17 18.70
CA PRO A 103 11.30 -2.77 19.39
C PRO A 103 12.19 -1.73 20.08
N PHE A 104 12.27 -0.52 19.51
CA PHE A 104 12.96 0.65 20.09
C PHE A 104 12.54 1.91 19.33
N ASP A 105 12.99 3.07 19.82
CA ASP A 105 12.79 4.38 19.19
C ASP A 105 14.09 4.89 18.55
N VAL A 106 13.95 5.64 17.47
CA VAL A 106 15.04 6.35 16.79
C VAL A 106 14.66 7.82 16.57
N SER A 107 15.65 8.70 16.48
CA SER A 107 15.44 10.09 16.07
C SER A 107 15.80 10.25 14.59
N PRO A 108 15.10 11.11 13.84
CA PRO A 108 15.50 11.43 12.47
C PRO A 108 16.88 12.08 12.50
N LEU A 109 17.67 11.83 11.45
CA LEU A 109 18.93 12.54 11.27
C LEU A 109 18.61 14.01 10.94
N ALA A 110 18.82 14.92 11.90
CA ALA A 110 18.78 16.35 11.65
C ALA A 110 19.95 16.70 10.73
N GLY A 111 19.69 16.79 9.42
CA GLY A 111 20.68 17.27 8.48
C GLY A 111 21.00 18.72 8.80
N ASN A 112 22.25 19.03 9.13
CA ASN A 112 22.78 20.39 9.18
C ASN A 112 22.83 20.93 7.74
N ALA A 113 21.68 21.23 7.13
CA ALA A 113 21.59 21.91 5.84
C ALA A 113 21.66 23.43 6.05
N SER A 114 22.74 23.88 6.67
CA SER A 114 23.25 25.24 6.48
C SER A 114 24.22 25.20 5.29
N THR A 115 23.68 25.12 4.08
CA THR A 115 24.43 25.48 2.88
C THR A 115 23.60 26.47 2.08
N ASP A 116 24.24 27.62 1.90
CA ASP A 116 23.81 28.87 1.29
C ASP A 116 23.56 28.75 -0.23
N SER A 117 22.71 27.83 -0.66
CA SER A 117 22.34 27.70 -2.08
C SER A 117 21.00 27.00 -2.26
N GLY A 118 20.01 27.75 -2.77
CA GLY A 118 18.90 27.23 -3.58
C GLY A 118 17.97 26.20 -2.94
N LYS A 119 16.72 26.60 -2.71
CA LYS A 119 15.58 25.73 -2.40
C LYS A 119 15.54 24.51 -3.35
N ASP A 120 15.97 23.35 -2.86
CA ASP A 120 15.46 22.02 -3.25
C ASP A 120 15.96 21.03 -2.20
N GLN A 121 15.20 20.94 -1.10
CA GLN A 121 15.47 19.99 -0.05
C GLN A 121 15.27 18.58 -0.61
N ASN A 122 16.26 17.69 -0.45
CA ASN A 122 16.23 16.27 -0.80
C ASN A 122 15.11 15.53 -0.04
N HIS A 123 13.85 15.78 -0.39
CA HIS A 123 12.72 15.06 0.17
C HIS A 123 12.68 13.64 -0.41
N PRO A 124 12.41 12.60 0.39
CA PRO A 124 12.41 11.20 -0.07
C PRO A 124 11.48 10.92 -1.25
N LEU A 125 10.49 11.78 -1.48
CA LEU A 125 9.51 11.65 -2.56
C LEU A 125 9.80 12.55 -3.77
N ALA A 126 10.89 13.34 -3.76
CA ALA A 126 11.21 14.27 -4.84
C ALA A 126 11.49 13.55 -6.18
N SER A 127 11.95 12.30 -6.13
CA SER A 127 12.19 11.45 -7.30
C SER A 127 10.99 10.61 -7.74
N THR A 128 9.82 10.79 -7.10
CA THR A 128 8.62 10.03 -7.48
C THR A 128 8.06 10.52 -8.82
N ILE A 129 7.75 9.58 -9.70
CA ILE A 129 7.08 9.80 -10.97
C ILE A 129 5.86 8.88 -11.05
N SER A 130 4.94 9.16 -11.98
CA SER A 130 3.78 8.29 -12.21
C SER A 130 4.24 6.90 -12.67
N LEU A 131 3.41 5.87 -12.44
CA LEU A 131 3.72 4.52 -12.89
C LEU A 131 3.77 4.48 -14.43
N GLU A 132 2.91 5.23 -15.09
CA GLU A 132 2.85 5.36 -16.55
C GLU A 132 4.13 5.97 -17.12
N ASP A 133 4.63 7.05 -16.52
CA ASP A 133 5.89 7.68 -16.92
C ASP A 133 7.08 6.76 -16.65
N TRP A 134 7.04 6.03 -15.53
CA TRP A 134 8.08 5.06 -15.20
C TRP A 134 8.13 3.93 -16.23
N ILE A 135 6.98 3.34 -16.57
CA ILE A 135 6.86 2.29 -17.60
C ILE A 135 7.38 2.84 -18.93
N LYS A 136 6.95 4.02 -19.35
CA LYS A 136 7.40 4.63 -20.62
C LYS A 136 8.93 4.81 -20.68
N ASN A 137 9.55 5.19 -19.57
CA ASN A 137 10.98 5.53 -19.53
C ASN A 137 11.88 4.32 -19.25
N TYR A 138 11.39 3.28 -18.55
CA TYR A 138 12.23 2.22 -18.00
C TYR A 138 11.74 0.79 -18.28
N SER A 139 10.60 0.58 -18.94
CA SER A 139 10.03 -0.75 -19.22
C SER A 139 10.89 -1.62 -20.11
N VAL A 140 11.69 -1.04 -21.01
CA VAL A 140 12.57 -1.75 -21.93
C VAL A 140 13.97 -1.92 -21.31
N ALA A 141 14.60 -3.07 -21.54
CA ALA A 141 15.98 -3.31 -21.14
C ALA A 141 16.91 -2.32 -21.85
N SER A 142 17.64 -1.51 -21.10
CA SER A 142 18.67 -0.60 -21.64
C SER A 142 19.76 -0.41 -20.58
N PRO A 143 21.03 -0.26 -21.01
CA PRO A 143 22.16 -0.11 -20.10
C PRO A 143 21.98 1.17 -19.26
N GLY A 144 21.91 1.01 -17.93
CA GLY A 144 21.72 2.10 -16.97
C GLY A 144 20.33 2.17 -16.32
N ASN A 145 19.39 1.32 -16.72
CA ASN A 145 18.07 1.30 -16.11
C ASN A 145 18.09 0.71 -14.68
N PRO A 146 17.18 1.15 -13.79
CA PRO A 146 17.14 0.69 -12.41
C PRO A 146 16.76 -0.79 -12.33
N ALA A 147 17.54 -1.58 -11.58
CA ALA A 147 17.28 -2.99 -11.29
C ALA A 147 16.15 -3.20 -10.26
N THR A 148 15.61 -2.12 -9.71
CA THR A 148 14.61 -2.14 -8.65
C THR A 148 13.53 -1.10 -8.90
N ILE A 149 12.29 -1.43 -8.56
CA ILE A 149 11.15 -0.53 -8.61
C ILE A 149 10.50 -0.46 -7.22
N THR A 150 10.17 0.77 -6.79
CA THR A 150 9.41 1.03 -5.58
C THR A 150 8.10 1.70 -5.95
N ILE A 151 6.97 1.04 -5.69
CA ILE A 151 5.64 1.62 -5.89
C ILE A 151 5.14 2.14 -4.55
N ALA A 152 4.88 3.44 -4.49
CA ALA A 152 4.28 4.10 -3.33
C ALA A 152 2.78 4.31 -3.55
N VAL A 153 1.95 3.87 -2.61
CA VAL A 153 0.50 4.07 -2.64
C VAL A 153 -0.01 4.57 -1.30
N VAL A 154 -1.06 5.41 -1.34
CA VAL A 154 -1.79 5.83 -0.14
C VAL A 154 -3.01 4.93 0.01
N VAL A 155 -3.17 4.34 1.19
CA VAL A 155 -4.25 3.42 1.51
C VAL A 155 -5.13 4.05 2.59
N GLN A 156 -6.44 4.07 2.34
CA GLN A 156 -7.44 4.51 3.30
C GLN A 156 -8.52 3.44 3.42
N LEU A 157 -8.62 2.81 4.59
CA LEU A 157 -9.70 1.89 4.89
C LEU A 157 -11.02 2.66 5.01
N ARG A 158 -12.09 2.08 4.45
CA ARG A 158 -13.45 2.63 4.50
C ARG A 158 -14.44 1.53 4.83
N ASP A 159 -15.44 1.85 5.63
CA ASP A 159 -16.51 0.92 5.97
C ASP A 159 -17.70 1.12 5.01
N PRO A 160 -17.99 0.15 4.11
CA PRO A 160 -19.13 0.22 3.21
C PRO A 160 -20.44 0.39 3.97
N ILE A 161 -20.67 -0.34 5.07
CA ILE A 161 -21.95 -0.32 5.81
C ILE A 161 -22.22 1.07 6.38
N ARG A 162 -21.17 1.84 6.67
CA ARG A 162 -21.23 3.21 7.18
C ARG A 162 -21.03 4.25 6.08
N ARG A 163 -21.58 4.02 4.89
CA ARG A 163 -21.50 4.94 3.74
C ARG A 163 -20.06 5.35 3.41
N TYR A 164 -19.14 4.39 3.37
CA TYR A 164 -17.72 4.61 3.07
C TYR A 164 -17.03 5.58 4.01
N GLU A 165 -17.48 5.66 5.27
CA GLU A 165 -16.77 6.41 6.30
C GLU A 165 -15.33 5.90 6.43
N ALA A 166 -14.38 6.84 6.54
CA ALA A 166 -12.97 6.52 6.74
C ALA A 166 -12.75 5.89 8.12
N VAL A 167 -12.13 4.72 8.11
CA VAL A 167 -11.75 3.96 9.31
C VAL A 167 -10.26 4.17 9.53
N GLY A 168 -9.89 4.81 10.64
CA GLY A 168 -8.49 5.19 10.88
C GLY A 168 -7.99 6.30 9.96
N GLY A 169 -6.71 6.63 10.14
CA GLY A 169 -5.97 7.56 9.30
C GLY A 169 -5.42 6.88 8.04
N PRO A 170 -5.13 7.65 6.98
CA PRO A 170 -4.45 7.15 5.79
C PRO A 170 -3.06 6.60 6.17
N VAL A 171 -2.62 5.59 5.43
CA VAL A 171 -1.29 4.98 5.55
C VAL A 171 -0.60 4.99 4.20
N VAL A 172 0.73 5.08 4.20
CA VAL A 172 1.53 4.89 2.98
C VAL A 172 2.00 3.45 2.94
N ALA A 173 1.82 2.79 1.81
CA ALA A 173 2.42 1.50 1.52
C ALA A 173 3.47 1.64 0.42
N LEU A 174 4.63 1.04 0.64
CA LEU A 174 5.76 0.98 -0.30
C LEU A 174 5.98 -0.49 -0.67
N VAL A 175 5.72 -0.82 -1.93
CA VAL A 175 5.99 -2.15 -2.50
C VAL A 175 7.35 -2.11 -3.18
N HIS A 176 8.27 -2.96 -2.75
CA HIS A 176 9.59 -3.10 -3.36
C HIS A 176 9.63 -4.35 -4.23
N ALA A 177 10.12 -4.19 -5.47
CA ALA A 177 10.37 -5.29 -6.36
C ALA A 177 11.73 -5.16 -7.05
N THR A 178 12.36 -6.28 -7.32
CA THR A 178 13.64 -6.39 -8.02
C THR A 178 13.41 -7.01 -9.39
N GLN A 179 14.21 -6.64 -10.38
CA GLN A 179 14.18 -7.28 -11.69
C GLN A 179 14.42 -8.79 -11.53
N ALA A 180 13.67 -9.59 -12.28
CA ALA A 180 13.86 -11.03 -12.33
C ALA A 180 15.03 -11.33 -13.28
N ASP A 181 15.97 -12.16 -12.85
CA ASP A 181 17.03 -12.68 -13.71
C ASP A 181 16.41 -13.72 -14.67
N ILE A 182 16.03 -13.27 -15.85
CA ILE A 182 15.56 -14.13 -16.95
C ILE A 182 16.58 -13.97 -18.06
N GLU A 183 17.06 -15.08 -18.64
CA GLU A 183 17.90 -15.02 -19.83
C GLU A 183 17.08 -14.34 -20.95
N GLU A 184 17.46 -13.10 -21.28
CA GLU A 184 16.79 -12.27 -22.27
C GLU A 184 17.06 -12.84 -23.67
N ASP A 185 16.24 -13.78 -24.12
CA ASP A 185 16.28 -14.26 -25.50
C ASP A 185 15.81 -13.18 -26.51
N ASN A 186 15.22 -12.07 -26.04
CA ASN A 186 14.75 -10.96 -26.86
C ASN A 186 14.90 -9.59 -26.16
N TYR A 187 15.58 -8.65 -26.82
CA TYR A 187 15.77 -7.26 -26.38
C TYR A 187 14.48 -6.39 -26.41
N ASP A 188 13.37 -6.93 -26.91
CA ASP A 188 12.07 -6.25 -27.03
C ASP A 188 11.06 -6.66 -25.93
N GLU A 189 11.43 -7.55 -25.00
CA GLU A 189 10.52 -7.96 -23.92
C GLU A 189 10.46 -6.92 -22.78
N GLU A 190 9.24 -6.69 -22.29
CA GLU A 190 8.99 -5.87 -21.10
C GLU A 190 9.68 -6.47 -19.88
N LYS A 191 10.34 -5.63 -19.09
CA LYS A 191 10.99 -6.09 -17.86
C LYS A 191 10.02 -6.75 -16.90
N LYS A 192 10.49 -7.85 -16.32
CA LYS A 192 9.76 -8.61 -15.33
C LYS A 192 10.40 -8.48 -13.96
N PHE A 193 9.58 -8.52 -12.92
CA PHE A 193 9.93 -8.19 -11.55
C PHE A 193 9.48 -9.28 -10.58
N LYS A 194 10.18 -9.41 -9.47
CA LYS A 194 9.76 -10.18 -8.30
C LYS A 194 9.61 -9.23 -7.11
N VAL A 195 8.45 -9.25 -6.48
CA VAL A 195 8.22 -8.48 -5.25
C VAL A 195 9.07 -9.08 -4.14
N THR A 196 9.76 -8.23 -3.38
CA THR A 196 10.68 -8.65 -2.32
C THR A 196 10.17 -8.25 -0.94
N SER A 197 9.59 -7.05 -0.81
CA SER A 197 9.05 -6.58 0.46
C SER A 197 7.92 -5.57 0.29
N LEU A 198 7.14 -5.47 1.35
CA LEU A 198 6.08 -4.47 1.53
C LEU A 198 6.32 -3.78 2.86
N HIS A 199 6.36 -2.46 2.82
CA HIS A 199 6.46 -1.61 3.99
C HIS A 199 5.21 -0.77 4.08
N MET A 200 4.68 -0.57 5.29
CA MET A 200 3.53 0.29 5.52
C MET A 200 3.80 1.16 6.72
N GLY A 201 3.45 2.44 6.62
CA GLY A 201 3.69 3.38 7.70
C GLY A 201 2.64 4.48 7.76
N GLY A 202 2.57 5.09 8.93
CA GLY A 202 1.72 6.24 9.18
C GLY A 202 2.34 7.12 10.25
N MET A 203 1.83 8.34 10.35
CA MET A 203 2.37 9.35 11.23
C MET A 203 1.34 9.71 12.30
N LYS A 204 1.78 9.76 13.55
CA LYS A 204 1.05 10.33 14.68
C LYS A 204 1.63 11.71 14.92
N ALA A 205 0.87 12.75 14.60
CA ALA A 205 1.35 14.13 14.67
C ALA A 205 0.50 14.95 15.65
N ARG A 206 1.15 15.82 16.42
CA ARG A 206 0.56 16.68 17.44
C ARG A 206 -0.41 17.65 16.76
N SER A 207 -1.67 17.57 17.18
CA SER A 207 -2.70 18.56 16.85
C SER A 207 -2.43 19.86 17.63
N GLY A 208 -1.43 20.63 17.21
CA GLY A 208 -1.27 22.03 17.59
C GLY A 208 -2.06 22.92 16.62
N ARG A 209 -3.31 23.26 16.95
CA ARG A 209 -4.21 24.17 16.19
C ARG A 209 -4.67 23.77 14.78
N LYS A 210 -3.98 22.93 14.01
CA LYS A 210 -4.40 22.50 12.65
C LYS A 210 -4.84 21.03 12.65
N ARG A 211 -5.93 20.73 11.94
CA ARG A 211 -6.49 19.37 11.84
C ARG A 211 -5.54 18.50 11.01
N ASN A 212 -4.85 17.56 11.65
CA ASN A 212 -3.96 16.63 10.95
C ASN A 212 -4.78 15.57 10.23
N THR A 213 -4.46 15.32 8.96
CA THR A 213 -5.14 14.32 8.13
C THR A 213 -4.72 12.89 8.48
N TRP A 214 -3.57 12.72 9.12
CA TRP A 214 -2.93 11.43 9.39
C TRP A 214 -3.27 10.86 10.78
N ASP A 215 -3.55 11.74 11.75
CA ASP A 215 -3.85 11.34 13.11
C ASP A 215 -4.79 12.36 13.78
N SER A 216 -5.97 11.87 14.15
CA SER A 216 -6.97 12.62 14.88
C SER A 216 -7.69 11.70 15.85
N GLU A 217 -8.22 12.28 16.94
CA GLU A 217 -9.00 11.51 17.92
C GLU A 217 -10.16 10.76 17.25
N ARG A 218 -10.81 11.40 16.27
CA ARG A 218 -11.87 10.77 15.48
C ARG A 218 -11.36 9.52 14.75
N GLN A 219 -10.23 9.61 14.06
CA GLN A 219 -9.65 8.47 13.33
C GLN A 219 -9.27 7.33 14.27
N ARG A 220 -8.71 7.65 15.45
CA ARG A 220 -8.40 6.65 16.48
C ARG A 220 -9.65 5.93 16.98
N LEU A 221 -10.73 6.67 17.25
CA LEU A 221 -11.99 6.09 17.70
C LEU A 221 -12.69 5.27 16.61
N THR A 222 -12.70 5.74 15.35
CA THR A 222 -13.29 4.96 14.25
C THR A 222 -12.49 3.68 14.00
N ALA A 223 -11.16 3.74 14.07
CA ALA A 223 -10.29 2.58 14.01
C ALA A 223 -10.62 1.56 15.13
N MET A 224 -10.68 2.02 16.37
CA MET A 224 -10.98 1.19 17.53
C MET A 224 -12.36 0.53 17.43
N HIS A 225 -13.41 1.30 17.11
CA HIS A 225 -14.76 0.76 16.97
C HIS A 225 -14.84 -0.29 15.86
N TRP A 226 -14.25 0.00 14.70
CA TRP A 226 -14.23 -0.95 13.59
C TRP A 226 -13.47 -2.23 13.96
N LEU A 227 -12.31 -2.13 14.60
CA LEU A 227 -11.58 -3.33 15.05
C LEU A 227 -12.39 -4.19 16.00
N VAL A 228 -13.07 -3.58 16.98
CA VAL A 228 -13.92 -4.31 17.93
C VAL A 228 -15.10 -4.98 17.23
N GLU A 229 -15.80 -4.26 16.35
CA GLU A 229 -16.96 -4.78 15.63
C GLU A 229 -16.62 -5.96 14.72
N TYR A 230 -15.47 -5.93 14.06
CA TYR A 230 -15.01 -6.99 13.17
C TYR A 230 -14.16 -8.06 13.88
N GLY A 231 -14.18 -8.12 15.22
CA GLY A 231 -13.54 -9.18 16.01
C GLY A 231 -12.00 -9.09 16.10
N HIS A 232 -11.42 -7.98 15.67
CA HIS A 232 -9.99 -7.70 15.76
C HIS A 232 -9.59 -6.93 17.03
N GLY A 233 -10.56 -6.47 17.82
CA GLY A 233 -10.34 -5.77 19.07
C GLY A 233 -10.24 -6.74 20.25
N LYS A 234 -9.04 -7.19 20.61
CA LYS A 234 -8.84 -7.85 21.90
C LYS A 234 -8.63 -6.80 22.98
N THR A 235 -9.35 -6.92 24.09
CA THR A 235 -9.05 -6.21 25.34
C THR A 235 -7.77 -6.80 25.96
N GLY A 236 -6.61 -6.52 25.37
CA GLY A 236 -5.32 -6.83 25.96
C GLY A 236 -5.17 -6.10 27.29
N LYS A 237 -4.62 -6.78 28.30
CA LYS A 237 -4.40 -6.27 29.67
C LYS A 237 -3.82 -4.85 29.59
N LYS A 238 -4.37 -3.94 30.40
CA LYS A 238 -3.82 -2.59 30.64
C LYS A 238 -2.36 -2.68 31.07
N GLY A 239 -1.45 -2.81 30.10
CA GLY A 239 -0.06 -2.44 30.23
C GLY A 239 -0.06 -0.98 30.60
N ARG A 240 0.58 -0.66 31.72
CA ARG A 240 0.61 0.68 32.29
C ARG A 240 1.42 1.57 31.34
N HIS A 241 0.80 2.10 30.29
CA HIS A 241 1.46 3.10 29.48
C HIS A 241 1.46 4.40 30.25
N VAL A 242 2.67 4.73 30.71
CA VAL A 242 3.10 6.10 30.93
C VAL A 242 2.51 6.91 29.80
N LEU A 243 1.76 7.95 30.17
CA LEU A 243 1.34 9.03 29.30
C LEU A 243 2.62 9.63 28.71
N SER A 244 3.21 8.96 27.71
CA SER A 244 4.44 9.41 27.09
C SER A 244 4.07 10.74 26.45
N LYS A 245 4.73 11.77 26.94
CA LYS A 245 4.59 13.17 26.52
C LYS A 245 4.43 13.17 25.00
N ARG A 246 3.23 13.53 24.51
CA ARG A 246 2.73 13.34 23.14
C ARG A 246 3.69 13.96 22.11
N GLN A 247 4.64 13.16 21.63
CA GLN A 247 5.63 13.51 20.61
C GLN A 247 5.15 13.03 19.24
N ASP A 248 5.52 13.77 18.19
CA ASP A 248 5.27 13.36 16.81
C ASP A 248 6.10 12.11 16.54
N LEU A 249 5.46 11.06 16.03
CA LEU A 249 6.15 9.81 15.69
C LEU A 249 5.69 9.27 14.35
N LEU A 250 6.62 8.70 13.59
CA LEU A 250 6.34 7.86 12.44
C LEU A 250 6.48 6.41 12.88
N TRP A 251 5.41 5.65 12.72
CA TRP A 251 5.40 4.22 12.94
C TRP A 251 5.39 3.49 11.60
N SER A 252 5.94 2.28 11.58
CA SER A 252 5.87 1.43 10.39
C SER A 252 5.90 -0.05 10.73
N ILE A 253 5.37 -0.84 9.81
CA ILE A 253 5.44 -2.29 9.79
C ILE A 253 6.02 -2.74 8.45
N SER A 254 6.72 -3.87 8.44
CA SER A 254 7.27 -4.44 7.22
C SER A 254 6.98 -5.93 7.11
N SER A 255 6.86 -6.41 5.88
CA SER A 255 6.75 -7.83 5.56
C SER A 255 7.65 -8.11 4.37
N ARG A 256 8.38 -9.21 4.40
CA ARG A 256 9.25 -9.66 3.30
C ARG A 256 8.72 -10.96 2.71
N ILE A 257 9.11 -11.23 1.47
CA ILE A 257 8.96 -12.54 0.86
C ILE A 257 10.27 -13.32 1.07
N MET A 258 10.16 -14.54 1.57
CA MET A 258 11.27 -15.49 1.69
C MET A 258 10.76 -16.88 1.37
N ALA A 259 11.51 -17.64 0.55
CA ALA A 259 11.09 -18.96 0.06
C ALA A 259 9.64 -18.95 -0.47
N ASP A 260 9.35 -17.97 -1.33
CA ASP A 260 8.05 -17.78 -1.98
C ASP A 260 6.87 -17.64 -1.02
N MET A 261 7.15 -17.18 0.19
CA MET A 261 6.15 -16.95 1.22
C MET A 261 6.26 -15.56 1.80
N TRP A 262 5.12 -14.89 1.95
CA TRP A 262 5.06 -13.66 2.73
C TRP A 262 5.22 -13.99 4.21
N LEU A 263 6.23 -13.40 4.85
CA LEU A 263 6.44 -13.51 6.28
C LEU A 263 5.34 -12.77 7.06
N LYS A 264 5.28 -13.05 8.37
CA LYS A 264 4.44 -12.29 9.29
C LYS A 264 4.88 -10.81 9.27
N PRO A 265 3.94 -9.84 9.21
CA PRO A 265 4.29 -8.44 9.38
C PRO A 265 4.99 -8.21 10.72
N MET A 266 6.06 -7.42 10.72
CA MET A 266 6.84 -7.09 11.90
C MET A 266 6.81 -5.59 12.17
N ARG A 267 6.75 -5.21 13.44
CA ARG A 267 6.83 -3.82 13.88
C ARG A 267 8.25 -3.28 13.76
N ASN A 268 8.41 -2.18 13.04
CA ASN A 268 9.69 -1.48 12.92
C ASN A 268 9.85 -0.47 14.08
N PRO A 269 11.08 0.02 14.33
CA PRO A 269 11.32 1.11 15.28
C PRO A 269 10.48 2.36 15.00
N ASP A 270 10.12 3.09 16.05
CA ASP A 270 9.42 4.37 15.92
C ASP A 270 10.40 5.51 15.69
N VAL A 271 10.11 6.36 14.70
CA VAL A 271 10.90 7.57 14.47
C VAL A 271 10.23 8.71 15.22
N LYS A 272 10.87 9.18 16.29
CA LYS A 272 10.39 10.30 17.11
C LYS A 272 10.96 11.60 16.58
N PHE A 273 10.08 12.49 16.14
CA PHE A 273 10.48 13.83 15.74
C PHE A 273 10.66 14.67 17.01
N THR A 274 11.87 15.17 17.22
CA THR A 274 12.16 16.17 18.26
C THR A 274 11.75 17.54 17.74
N GLU A 275 10.99 18.29 18.56
CA GLU A 275 10.79 19.74 18.34
C GLU A 275 12.12 20.50 18.34
#